data_AF-A0A6C0ALM3-F1
#
_entry.id   AF-A0A6C0ALM3-F1
#
_cell.length_a   1.000
_cell.length_b   1.000
_cell.length_c   1.000
_cell.angle_alpha   90.00
_cell.angle_beta   90.00
_cell.angle_gamma   90.00
#
_symmetry.space_group_name_H-M   'P 1'
#
loop_
_entity.id
_entity.type
_entity.pdbx_description
1 polymer ?
#
loop_
_entity_poly.entity_id
_entity_poly.type
_entity_poly.pdbx_seq_one_letter_code
_entity_poly.pdbx_strand_id
1 'polypeptide(L)'
;MSLVKSIETRKEYEDKLYTIIYKYQIKYIYYIFEKQYDDDKQINRLNSLYRHFQKRLLKIADWSSDKLHKEYKKFLEWCKRKYNIQEEELQQILNTIITLFVKIMINKKNIIIEGLLDLYTFPKFKYFFYKCLKRISRHYYENPKSLTIDDKNEILNSIYKTTILELIRSVVYNMLPMKQVMTILEYKDLINEDESDENKIVIEYDFNDINSSESSNSNPKVIIEKQLSECSLKYVSSDDFDKEYCKSESEKEIEQLDQEEDLVKHVKIQKTNRKPMQFNKKNRNDLEEYFFDE
;
A
#
# COMPACT_ATOMS: atom_id res chain seq x y z
N MET A 1 15.73 -4.94 -27.51
CA MET A 1 16.04 -5.70 -26.26
C MET A 1 14.96 -6.75 -26.12
N SER A 2 15.29 -8.01 -25.82
CA SER A 2 14.27 -9.05 -25.61
C SER A 2 13.38 -8.69 -24.41
N LEU A 3 12.08 -9.02 -24.47
CA LEU A 3 11.12 -8.79 -23.39
C LEU A 3 11.57 -9.50 -22.10
N VAL A 4 12.13 -10.71 -22.22
CA VAL A 4 12.71 -11.47 -21.10
C VAL A 4 13.81 -10.68 -20.40
N LYS A 5 14.76 -10.14 -21.16
CA LYS A 5 15.86 -9.30 -20.64
C LYS A 5 15.34 -8.02 -19.97
N SER A 6 14.23 -7.47 -20.48
CA SER A 6 13.59 -6.27 -19.89
C SER A 6 12.91 -6.59 -18.55
N ILE A 7 12.35 -7.79 -18.40
CA ILE A 7 11.76 -8.27 -17.14
C ILE A 7 12.85 -8.54 -16.09
N GLU A 8 13.94 -9.19 -16.48
CA GLU A 8 15.08 -9.48 -15.59
C GLU A 8 15.73 -8.21 -15.07
N THR A 9 16.10 -7.30 -15.97
CA THR A 9 16.68 -6.01 -15.59
C THR A 9 15.75 -5.19 -14.70
N ARG A 10 14.43 -5.22 -14.95
CA ARG A 10 13.46 -4.57 -14.05
C ARG A 10 13.55 -5.16 -12.64
N LYS A 11 13.56 -6.49 -12.50
CA LYS A 11 13.65 -7.16 -11.20
C LYS A 11 14.93 -6.78 -10.46
N GLU A 12 16.07 -6.69 -11.14
CA GLU A 12 17.33 -6.26 -10.54
C GLU A 12 17.26 -4.84 -9.96
N TYR A 13 16.69 -3.89 -10.71
CA TYR A 13 16.50 -2.53 -10.25
C TYR A 13 15.47 -2.43 -9.12
N GLU A 14 14.38 -3.20 -9.19
CA GLU A 14 13.38 -3.32 -8.13
C GLU A 14 14.02 -3.85 -6.84
N ASP A 15 14.76 -4.95 -6.91
CA ASP A 15 15.40 -5.55 -5.74
C ASP A 15 16.41 -4.60 -5.10
N LYS A 16 17.20 -3.89 -5.91
CA LYS A 16 18.13 -2.87 -5.42
C LYS A 16 17.39 -1.74 -4.70
N LEU A 17 16.42 -1.12 -5.36
CA LEU A 17 15.71 0.04 -4.82
C LEU A 17 14.86 -0.34 -3.60
N TYR A 18 14.06 -1.41 -3.71
CA TYR A 18 13.13 -1.81 -2.67
C TYR A 18 13.87 -2.28 -1.43
N THR A 19 15.02 -2.93 -1.58
CA THR A 19 15.86 -3.32 -0.43
C THR A 19 16.41 -2.10 0.32
N ILE A 20 16.84 -1.05 -0.39
CA ILE A 20 17.33 0.19 0.23
C ILE A 20 16.19 0.87 1.02
N ILE A 21 15.03 1.03 0.39
CA ILE A 21 13.85 1.64 1.03
C ILE A 21 13.40 0.81 2.24
N TYR A 22 13.29 -0.51 2.08
CA TYR A 22 12.93 -1.45 3.13
C TYR A 22 13.85 -1.29 4.36
N LYS A 23 15.17 -1.39 4.16
CA LYS A 23 16.14 -1.35 5.26
C LYS A 23 16.05 -0.05 6.05
N TYR A 24 15.93 1.09 5.37
CA TYR A 24 15.81 2.37 6.06
C TYR A 24 14.47 2.53 6.78
N GLN A 25 13.37 2.21 6.11
CA GLN A 25 12.04 2.46 6.67
C GLN A 25 11.74 1.52 7.84
N ILE A 26 12.18 0.26 7.80
CA ILE A 26 12.09 -0.64 8.96
C ILE A 26 12.94 -0.13 10.12
N LYS A 27 14.18 0.31 9.86
CA LYS A 27 15.02 0.95 10.88
C LYS A 27 14.31 2.13 11.54
N TYR A 28 13.63 2.96 10.74
CA TYR A 28 12.87 4.09 11.24
C TYR A 28 11.67 3.68 12.11
N ILE A 29 10.94 2.64 11.70
CA ILE A 29 9.81 2.11 12.48
C ILE A 29 10.29 1.56 13.83
N TYR A 30 11.40 0.82 13.85
CA TYR A 30 11.99 0.30 15.09
C TYR A 30 12.40 1.43 16.03
N TYR A 31 13.06 2.46 15.51
CA TYR A 31 13.40 3.65 16.29
C TYR A 31 12.18 4.32 16.93
N ILE A 32 11.05 4.40 16.21
CA ILE A 32 9.80 4.94 16.79
C ILE A 32 9.28 4.05 17.91
N PHE A 33 9.31 2.73 17.69
CA PHE A 33 8.81 1.74 18.64
C PHE A 33 9.64 1.72 19.92
N GLU A 34 10.96 1.61 19.80
CA GLU A 34 11.92 1.63 20.90
C GLU A 34 11.78 2.89 21.74
N LYS A 35 11.76 4.06 21.09
CA LYS A 35 11.55 5.32 21.80
C LYS A 35 10.21 5.37 22.54
N GLN A 36 9.16 4.76 21.98
CA GLN A 36 7.86 4.71 22.66
C GLN A 36 7.87 3.71 23.82
N TYR A 37 8.59 2.60 23.69
CA TYR A 37 8.82 1.65 24.77
C TYR A 37 9.52 2.30 25.94
N ASP A 38 10.63 3.00 25.69
CA ASP A 38 11.38 3.71 26.74
C ASP A 38 10.53 4.77 27.44
N ASP A 39 9.79 5.56 26.66
CA ASP A 39 8.90 6.60 27.20
C ASP A 39 7.80 5.98 28.08
N ASP A 40 7.16 4.88 27.65
CA ASP A 40 6.12 4.20 28.42
C ASP A 40 6.66 3.43 29.63
N LYS A 41 7.89 2.91 29.54
CA LYS A 41 8.61 2.29 30.67
C LYS A 41 8.92 3.31 31.76
N GLN A 42 9.37 4.51 31.39
CA GLN A 42 9.66 5.58 32.35
C GLN A 42 8.43 6.07 33.13
N ILE A 43 7.24 6.02 32.52
CA ILE A 43 5.99 6.49 33.14
C ILE A 43 5.09 5.34 33.64
N ASN A 44 5.60 4.10 33.69
CA ASN A 44 4.87 2.89 34.09
C ASN A 44 3.53 2.69 33.33
N ARG A 45 3.53 2.86 32.00
CA ARG A 45 2.35 2.70 31.12
C ARG A 45 2.56 1.70 29.97
N LEU A 46 3.37 0.67 30.18
CA LEU A 46 3.62 -0.38 29.18
C LEU A 46 2.33 -1.03 28.62
N ASN A 47 1.28 -1.13 29.43
CA ASN A 47 -0.03 -1.64 29.01
C ASN A 47 -0.65 -0.83 27.85
N SER A 48 -0.20 0.42 27.64
CA SER A 48 -0.65 1.31 26.56
C SER A 48 0.37 1.45 25.42
N LEU A 49 1.47 0.68 25.43
CA LEU A 49 2.58 0.75 24.47
C LEU A 49 2.10 0.84 23.02
N TYR A 50 1.32 -0.16 22.60
CA TYR A 50 0.82 -0.27 21.23
C TYR A 50 -0.07 0.90 20.85
N ARG A 51 -0.92 1.37 21.77
CA ARG A 51 -1.80 2.52 21.52
C ARG A 51 -1.00 3.79 21.32
N HIS A 52 0.05 4.01 22.10
CA HIS A 52 0.90 5.18 21.94
C HIS A 52 1.79 5.08 20.70
N PHE A 53 2.29 3.89 20.38
CA PHE A 53 3.03 3.61 19.17
C PHE A 53 2.18 3.91 17.92
N GLN A 54 0.95 3.41 17.86
CA GLN A 54 -0.02 3.73 16.81
C GLN A 54 -0.25 5.25 16.67
N LYS A 55 -0.41 5.97 17.80
CA LYS A 55 -0.53 7.44 17.77
C LYS A 55 0.71 8.13 17.18
N ARG A 56 1.92 7.58 17.35
CA ARG A 56 3.13 8.11 16.71
C ARG A 56 3.16 7.83 15.21
N LEU A 57 2.78 6.62 14.81
CA LEU A 57 2.73 6.23 13.39
C LEU A 57 1.69 7.06 12.62
N LEU A 58 0.52 7.33 13.23
CA LEU A 58 -0.52 8.13 12.60
C LEU A 58 -0.02 9.53 12.22
N LYS A 59 0.81 10.15 13.07
CA LYS A 59 1.42 11.47 12.81
C LYS A 59 2.30 11.49 11.56
N ILE A 60 2.73 10.35 11.03
CA ILE A 60 3.54 10.27 9.80
C ILE A 60 2.73 10.73 8.59
N ALA A 61 1.42 10.47 8.58
CA ALA A 61 0.53 10.92 7.51
C ALA A 61 0.47 12.45 7.41
N ASP A 62 0.66 13.14 8.54
CA ASP A 62 0.49 14.59 8.71
C ASP A 62 1.82 15.33 8.92
N TRP A 63 2.93 14.81 8.39
CA TRP A 63 4.20 15.52 8.47
C TRP A 63 4.17 16.83 7.69
N SER A 64 4.68 17.89 8.31
CA SER A 64 5.00 19.11 7.60
C SER A 64 6.09 18.87 6.55
N SER A 65 6.12 19.73 5.53
CA SER A 65 7.16 19.70 4.48
C SER A 65 8.57 19.70 5.08
N ASP A 66 8.80 20.50 6.13
CA ASP A 66 10.08 20.58 6.82
C ASP A 66 10.46 19.28 7.51
N LYS A 67 9.49 18.63 8.19
CA LYS A 67 9.74 17.36 8.85
C LYS A 67 10.05 16.27 7.84
N LEU A 68 9.28 16.20 6.74
CA LEU A 68 9.59 15.30 5.63
C LEU A 68 10.97 15.59 5.05
N HIS A 69 11.34 16.85 4.85
CA HIS A 69 12.64 17.21 4.29
C HIS A 69 13.80 16.78 5.20
N LYS A 70 13.68 16.98 6.52
CA LYS A 70 14.67 16.55 7.50
C LYS A 70 14.87 15.04 7.49
N GLU A 71 13.78 14.26 7.54
CA GLU A 71 13.88 12.80 7.50
C GLU A 71 14.39 12.30 6.15
N TYR A 72 13.98 12.92 5.04
CA TYR A 72 14.50 12.59 3.71
C TYR A 72 16.01 12.89 3.59
N LYS A 73 16.48 13.99 4.17
CA LYS A 73 17.92 14.30 4.19
C LYS A 73 18.72 13.25 4.97
N LYS A 74 18.22 12.80 6.12
CA LYS A 74 18.82 11.69 6.88
C LYS A 74 18.87 10.40 6.06
N PHE A 75 17.82 10.12 5.29
CA PHE A 75 17.79 8.98 4.38
C PHE A 75 18.90 9.08 3.32
N LEU A 76 19.04 10.23 2.65
CA LEU A 76 20.07 10.45 1.64
C LEU A 76 21.49 10.33 2.22
N GLU A 77 21.74 10.91 3.39
CA GLU A 77 23.02 10.77 4.08
C GLU A 77 23.31 9.30 4.44
N TRP A 78 22.30 8.56 4.90
CA TRP A 78 22.44 7.12 5.17
C TRP A 78 22.75 6.32 3.90
N CYS A 79 22.06 6.61 2.78
CA CYS A 79 22.34 5.98 1.48
C CYS A 79 23.76 6.25 1.01
N LYS A 80 24.23 7.50 1.12
CA LYS A 80 25.60 7.88 0.76
C LYS A 80 26.62 7.12 1.60
N ARG A 81 26.41 7.00 2.91
CA ARG A 81 27.34 6.30 3.82
C ARG A 81 27.33 4.78 3.61
N LYS A 82 26.16 4.15 3.42
CA LYS A 82 26.05 2.68 3.35
C LYS A 82 26.22 2.09 1.96
N TYR A 83 25.88 2.84 0.90
CA TYR A 83 25.88 2.33 -0.48
C TYR A 83 26.67 3.20 -1.46
N ASN A 84 27.18 4.35 -1.03
CA ASN A 84 27.81 5.35 -1.91
C ASN A 84 26.88 5.82 -3.05
N ILE A 85 25.57 5.92 -2.77
CA ILE A 85 24.54 6.30 -3.75
C ILE A 85 24.05 7.73 -3.47
N GLN A 86 23.89 8.54 -4.52
CA GLN A 86 23.36 9.92 -4.46
C GLN A 86 21.85 10.00 -4.81
N GLU A 87 21.23 11.16 -4.61
CA GLU A 87 19.80 11.35 -4.88
C GLU A 87 19.48 11.18 -6.37
N GLU A 88 20.34 11.68 -7.24
CA GLU A 88 20.20 11.62 -8.70
C GLU A 88 20.19 10.17 -9.19
N GLU A 89 21.06 9.32 -8.64
CA GLU A 89 21.14 7.90 -8.97
C GLU A 89 19.87 7.16 -8.50
N LEU A 90 19.36 7.46 -7.32
CA LEU A 90 18.09 6.91 -6.83
C LEU A 90 16.90 7.31 -7.72
N GLN A 91 16.88 8.58 -8.17
CA GLN A 91 15.88 9.07 -9.10
C GLN A 91 15.98 8.35 -10.46
N GLN A 92 17.20 8.15 -10.98
CA GLN A 92 17.43 7.40 -12.22
C GLN A 92 16.95 5.95 -12.11
N ILE A 93 17.22 5.27 -10.99
CA ILE A 93 16.74 3.90 -10.76
C ILE A 93 15.21 3.88 -10.76
N LEU A 94 14.53 4.79 -10.07
CA LEU A 94 13.08 4.87 -10.06
C LEU A 94 12.50 5.13 -11.46
N ASN A 95 13.07 6.07 -12.20
CA ASN A 95 12.65 6.38 -13.57
C ASN A 95 12.84 5.17 -14.50
N THR A 96 13.94 4.44 -14.33
CA THR A 96 14.25 3.22 -15.08
C THR A 96 13.23 2.12 -14.81
N ILE A 97 12.87 1.90 -13.54
CA ILE A 97 11.84 0.93 -13.15
C ILE A 97 10.50 1.27 -13.83
N ILE A 98 10.05 2.52 -13.73
CA ILE A 98 8.79 2.98 -14.36
C ILE A 98 8.85 2.79 -15.88
N THR A 99 9.95 3.19 -16.51
CA THR A 99 10.17 3.04 -17.95
C THR A 99 10.10 1.57 -18.37
N LEU A 100 10.78 0.69 -17.65
CA LEU A 100 10.75 -0.75 -17.92
C LEU A 100 9.36 -1.34 -17.72
N PHE A 101 8.61 -0.90 -16.70
CA PHE A 101 7.21 -1.29 -16.52
C PHE A 101 6.36 -0.95 -17.73
N VAL A 102 6.42 0.29 -18.19
CA VAL A 102 5.68 0.75 -19.38
C VAL A 102 6.10 -0.03 -20.62
N LYS A 103 7.41 -0.27 -20.81
CA LYS A 103 7.95 -1.08 -21.91
C LYS A 103 7.36 -2.49 -21.92
N ILE A 104 7.31 -3.13 -20.76
CA ILE A 104 6.78 -4.50 -20.61
C ILE A 104 5.26 -4.52 -20.84
N MET A 105 4.52 -3.53 -20.32
CA MET A 105 3.06 -3.46 -20.47
C MET A 105 2.63 -3.25 -21.92
N ILE A 106 3.27 -2.31 -22.63
CA ILE A 106 2.90 -1.97 -24.01
C ILE A 106 3.45 -3.01 -25.00
N ASN A 107 4.65 -3.55 -24.74
CA ASN A 107 5.35 -4.51 -25.61
C ASN A 107 5.39 -4.06 -27.10
N LYS A 108 5.76 -2.80 -27.35
CA LYS A 108 5.88 -2.19 -28.69
C LYS A 108 7.28 -1.61 -28.93
N LYS A 109 7.49 -1.07 -30.13
CA LYS A 109 8.73 -0.35 -30.51
C LYS A 109 9.00 0.80 -29.54
N ASN A 110 10.28 1.01 -29.22
CA ASN A 110 10.75 2.03 -28.27
C ASN A 110 10.22 3.44 -28.58
N ILE A 111 10.03 3.78 -29.86
CA ILE A 111 9.55 5.10 -30.32
C ILE A 111 8.18 5.46 -29.70
N ILE A 112 7.27 4.49 -29.60
CA ILE A 112 5.93 4.71 -29.02
C ILE A 112 6.04 4.95 -27.50
N ILE A 113 6.96 4.24 -26.85
CA ILE A 113 7.20 4.35 -25.42
C ILE A 113 7.87 5.69 -25.08
N GLU A 114 8.84 6.11 -25.89
CA GLU A 114 9.52 7.41 -25.75
C GLU A 114 8.51 8.55 -25.88
N GLY A 115 7.68 8.54 -26.92
CA GLY A 115 6.62 9.55 -27.07
C GLY A 115 5.59 9.57 -25.94
N LEU A 116 5.27 8.42 -25.32
CA LEU A 116 4.40 8.37 -24.14
C LEU A 116 5.09 8.96 -22.90
N LEU A 117 6.36 8.63 -22.70
CA LEU A 117 7.12 9.06 -21.53
C LEU A 117 7.52 10.54 -21.61
N ASP A 118 7.62 11.12 -22.81
CA ASP A 118 7.87 12.55 -23.00
C ASP A 118 6.77 13.43 -22.41
N LEU A 119 5.51 12.95 -22.48
CA LEU A 119 4.35 13.61 -21.87
C LEU A 119 4.18 13.25 -20.38
N TYR A 120 4.95 12.29 -19.86
CA TYR A 120 4.83 11.81 -18.49
C TYR A 120 5.74 12.58 -17.53
N THR A 121 5.14 13.23 -16.53
CA THR A 121 5.92 13.85 -15.45
C THR A 121 6.32 12.79 -14.43
N PHE A 122 7.59 12.39 -14.44
CA PHE A 122 8.11 11.42 -13.48
C PHE A 122 7.97 11.92 -12.02
N PRO A 123 7.61 11.04 -11.08
CA PRO A 123 7.50 11.39 -9.68
C PRO A 123 8.87 11.68 -9.08
N LYS A 124 8.96 12.74 -8.26
CA LYS A 124 10.16 13.02 -7.46
C LYS A 124 10.41 11.89 -6.46
N PHE A 125 11.67 11.49 -6.30
CA PHE A 125 12.05 10.39 -5.42
C PHE A 125 11.66 10.66 -3.96
N LYS A 126 11.79 11.90 -3.49
CA LYS A 126 11.31 12.33 -2.17
C LYS A 126 9.84 11.96 -1.92
N TYR A 127 8.99 12.11 -2.94
CA TYR A 127 7.57 11.78 -2.84
C TYR A 127 7.32 10.28 -2.83
N PHE A 128 8.08 9.53 -3.64
CA PHE A 128 8.09 8.07 -3.59
C PHE A 128 8.50 7.54 -2.22
N PHE A 129 9.64 8.00 -1.69
CA PHE A 129 10.11 7.69 -0.34
C PHE A 129 9.00 7.91 0.70
N TYR A 130 8.35 9.08 0.66
CA TYR A 130 7.32 9.41 1.63
C TYR A 130 6.07 8.53 1.51
N LYS A 131 5.61 8.24 0.28
CA LYS A 131 4.48 7.33 0.06
C LYS A 131 4.77 5.91 0.57
N CYS A 132 5.97 5.40 0.33
CA CYS A 132 6.42 4.13 0.90
C CYS A 132 6.36 4.16 2.42
N LEU A 133 6.90 5.22 3.03
CA LEU A 133 6.92 5.34 4.49
C LEU A 133 5.50 5.39 5.07
N LYS A 134 4.57 6.15 4.46
CA LYS A 134 3.16 6.17 4.88
C LYS A 134 2.53 4.78 4.82
N ARG A 135 2.77 4.04 3.74
CA ARG A 135 2.16 2.74 3.52
C ARG A 135 2.69 1.67 4.48
N ILE A 136 4.00 1.66 4.73
CA ILE A 136 4.62 0.80 5.75
C ILE A 136 4.12 1.19 7.15
N SER A 137 4.12 2.49 7.47
CA SER A 137 3.66 2.97 8.78
C SER A 137 2.20 2.61 9.04
N ARG A 138 1.35 2.69 8.01
CA ARG A 138 -0.05 2.25 8.09
C ARG A 138 -0.16 0.75 8.38
N HIS A 139 0.67 -0.07 7.75
CA HIS A 139 0.68 -1.52 8.02
C HIS A 139 1.03 -1.85 9.48
N TYR A 140 2.03 -1.17 10.05
CA TYR A 140 2.37 -1.30 11.47
C TYR A 140 1.32 -0.66 12.41
N TYR A 141 0.61 0.37 11.96
CA TYR A 141 -0.50 0.95 12.69
C TYR A 141 -1.68 -0.03 12.79
N GLU A 142 -2.01 -0.70 11.68
CA GLU A 142 -3.07 -1.71 11.62
C GLU A 142 -2.68 -2.99 12.39
N ASN A 143 -1.38 -3.34 12.40
CA ASN A 143 -0.85 -4.54 13.05
C ASN A 143 0.23 -4.19 14.09
N PRO A 144 -0.09 -3.50 15.20
CA PRO A 144 0.91 -2.98 16.14
C PRO A 144 1.66 -4.08 16.89
N LYS A 145 1.03 -5.24 17.09
CA LYS A 145 1.63 -6.43 17.73
C LYS A 145 2.61 -7.19 16.80
N SER A 146 2.82 -6.70 15.58
CA SER A 146 3.90 -7.23 14.73
C SER A 146 5.29 -6.97 15.31
N LEU A 147 5.41 -5.93 16.15
CA LEU A 147 6.59 -5.66 16.95
C LEU A 147 6.32 -6.07 18.38
N THR A 148 7.10 -7.00 18.89
CA THR A 148 7.04 -7.44 20.28
C THR A 148 8.41 -7.32 20.90
N ILE A 149 8.44 -7.35 22.23
CA ILE A 149 9.68 -7.31 22.99
C ILE A 149 9.82 -8.67 23.67
N ASP A 150 10.94 -9.34 23.40
CA ASP A 150 11.38 -10.58 24.03
C ASP A 150 11.69 -10.33 25.53
N ASP A 151 11.68 -11.38 26.34
CA ASP A 151 12.20 -11.41 27.71
C ASP A 151 13.63 -10.81 27.84
N LYS A 152 14.45 -10.88 26.78
CA LYS A 152 15.78 -10.26 26.65
C LYS A 152 15.75 -8.77 26.29
N ASN A 153 14.57 -8.15 26.19
CA ASN A 153 14.33 -6.79 25.68
C ASN A 153 14.69 -6.57 24.20
N GLU A 154 14.77 -7.63 23.39
CA GLU A 154 14.99 -7.50 21.95
C GLU A 154 13.67 -7.27 21.19
N ILE A 155 13.69 -6.40 20.18
CA ILE A 155 12.52 -6.14 19.33
C ILE A 155 12.42 -7.26 18.28
N LEU A 156 11.40 -8.09 18.43
CA LEU A 156 11.04 -9.11 17.44
C LEU A 156 10.03 -8.52 16.44
N ASN A 157 10.30 -8.73 15.16
CA ASN A 157 9.39 -8.35 14.07
C ASN A 157 8.88 -9.59 13.37
N SER A 158 7.58 -9.85 13.50
CA SER A 158 6.93 -11.01 12.90
C SER A 158 6.52 -10.80 11.43
N ILE A 159 6.68 -9.59 10.90
CA ILE A 159 6.35 -9.31 9.50
C ILE A 159 7.45 -9.84 8.58
N TYR A 160 7.02 -10.63 7.59
CA TYR A 160 7.90 -11.10 6.52
C TYR A 160 8.38 -9.93 5.65
N LYS A 161 9.67 -9.96 5.29
CA LYS A 161 10.31 -8.99 4.38
C LYS A 161 9.50 -8.83 3.08
N THR A 162 9.00 -9.93 2.53
CA THR A 162 8.22 -9.97 1.28
C THR A 162 6.97 -9.10 1.35
N THR A 163 6.26 -9.09 2.48
CA THR A 163 5.08 -8.25 2.70
C THR A 163 5.44 -6.77 2.55
N ILE A 164 6.54 -6.33 3.15
CA ILE A 164 6.97 -4.93 3.08
C ILE A 164 7.45 -4.57 1.66
N LEU A 165 8.16 -5.47 1.00
CA LEU A 165 8.56 -5.27 -0.40
C LEU A 165 7.34 -5.11 -1.32
N GLU A 166 6.28 -5.90 -1.10
CA GLU A 166 5.04 -5.77 -1.87
C GLU A 166 4.30 -4.44 -1.58
N LEU A 167 4.36 -3.94 -0.33
CA LEU A 167 3.86 -2.60 -0.03
C LEU A 167 4.62 -1.52 -0.81
N ILE A 168 5.95 -1.62 -0.91
CA ILE A 168 6.77 -0.69 -1.71
C ILE A 168 6.42 -0.82 -3.20
N ARG A 169 6.31 -2.04 -3.71
CA ARG A 169 5.92 -2.32 -5.10
C ARG A 169 4.56 -1.72 -5.45
N SER A 170 3.59 -1.83 -4.55
CA SER A 170 2.27 -1.22 -4.72
C SER A 170 2.34 0.31 -4.85
N VAL A 171 3.32 0.98 -4.23
CA VAL A 171 3.54 2.42 -4.42
C VAL A 171 4.04 2.71 -5.83
N VAL A 172 4.94 1.89 -6.38
CA VAL A 172 5.41 2.04 -7.77
C VAL A 172 4.26 1.85 -8.75
N TYR A 173 3.39 0.86 -8.55
CA TYR A 173 2.22 0.66 -9.41
C TYR A 173 1.29 1.88 -9.43
N ASN A 174 1.09 2.52 -8.28
CA ASN A 174 0.30 3.75 -8.18
C ASN A 174 0.98 4.97 -8.83
N MET A 175 2.24 4.85 -9.26
CA MET A 175 3.01 5.87 -9.96
C MET A 175 3.20 5.54 -11.44
N LEU A 176 2.57 4.50 -11.96
CA LEU A 176 2.62 4.21 -13.39
C LEU A 176 1.65 5.12 -14.16
N PRO A 177 1.99 5.55 -15.38
CA PRO A 177 1.11 6.32 -16.26
C PRO A 177 -0.01 5.46 -16.87
N MET A 178 -0.82 4.79 -16.03
CA MET A 178 -1.79 3.80 -16.48
C MET A 178 -2.80 4.38 -17.48
N LYS A 179 -3.24 5.63 -17.32
CA LYS A 179 -4.14 6.27 -18.30
C LYS A 179 -3.55 6.31 -19.70
N GLN A 180 -2.30 6.73 -19.83
CA GLN A 180 -1.61 6.82 -21.12
C GLN A 180 -1.36 5.43 -21.70
N VAL A 181 -1.00 4.45 -20.84
CA VAL A 181 -0.81 3.05 -21.25
C VAL A 181 -2.13 2.46 -21.78
N MET A 182 -3.24 2.67 -21.08
CA MET A 182 -4.56 2.16 -21.49
C MET A 182 -4.99 2.73 -22.83
N THR A 183 -4.85 4.04 -23.05
CA THR A 183 -5.18 4.66 -24.34
C THR A 183 -4.45 4.00 -25.50
N ILE A 184 -3.16 3.70 -25.37
CA ILE A 184 -2.40 3.02 -26.43
C ILE A 184 -2.86 1.58 -26.65
N LEU A 185 -3.21 0.87 -25.58
CA LEU A 185 -3.73 -0.50 -25.68
C LEU A 185 -5.12 -0.51 -26.34
N GLU A 186 -5.99 0.45 -26.00
CA GLU A 186 -7.31 0.61 -26.63
C GLU A 186 -7.20 0.96 -28.12
N TYR A 187 -6.29 1.87 -28.51
CA TYR A 187 -6.01 2.14 -29.93
C TYR A 187 -5.51 0.91 -30.68
N LYS A 188 -4.78 0.01 -30.01
CA LYS A 188 -4.32 -1.25 -30.61
C LYS A 188 -5.49 -2.20 -30.84
N ASP A 189 -6.43 -2.29 -29.90
CA ASP A 189 -7.61 -3.15 -30.07
C ASP A 189 -8.48 -2.64 -31.22
N LEU A 190 -8.65 -1.33 -31.35
CA LEU A 190 -9.36 -0.71 -32.49
C LEU A 190 -8.68 -0.98 -33.85
N ILE A 191 -7.35 -0.85 -33.95
CA ILE A 191 -6.63 -1.12 -35.22
C ILE A 191 -6.65 -2.62 -35.56
N ASN A 192 -6.60 -3.50 -34.57
CA ASN A 192 -6.66 -4.94 -34.80
C ASN A 192 -8.08 -5.44 -35.15
N GLU A 193 -9.13 -4.69 -34.78
CA GLU A 193 -10.49 -4.98 -35.23
C GLU A 193 -10.64 -4.71 -36.74
N ASP A 194 -10.03 -3.64 -37.26
CA ASP A 194 -10.10 -3.28 -38.68
C ASP A 194 -9.30 -4.20 -39.63
N GLU A 195 -8.32 -4.98 -39.13
CA GLU A 195 -7.53 -5.93 -39.96
C GLU A 195 -8.03 -7.39 -39.92
N SER A 196 -9.17 -7.70 -39.27
CA SER A 196 -9.55 -9.11 -38.97
C SER A 196 -10.92 -9.59 -39.44
N ASP A 197 -11.45 -9.06 -40.54
CA ASP A 197 -12.71 -9.57 -41.13
C ASP A 197 -12.56 -10.80 -42.05
N GLU A 198 -11.37 -11.25 -42.42
CA GLU A 198 -11.22 -12.40 -43.35
C GLU A 198 -10.99 -13.77 -42.69
N ASN A 199 -10.82 -13.90 -41.38
CA ASN A 199 -10.58 -15.20 -40.72
C ASN A 199 -11.29 -15.37 -39.37
N LYS A 200 -12.63 -15.26 -39.35
CA LYS A 200 -13.44 -15.71 -38.21
C LYS A 200 -13.63 -17.23 -38.27
N ILE A 201 -12.83 -17.98 -37.51
CA ILE A 201 -13.10 -19.39 -37.23
C ILE A 201 -14.29 -19.43 -36.26
N VAL A 202 -15.44 -19.89 -36.74
CA VAL A 202 -16.65 -20.14 -35.94
C VAL A 202 -16.56 -21.56 -35.38
N ILE A 203 -16.59 -21.72 -34.05
CA ILE A 203 -16.71 -23.02 -33.39
C ILE A 203 -17.99 -22.98 -32.57
N GLU A 204 -18.95 -23.81 -32.99
CA GLU A 204 -20.22 -24.03 -32.31
C GLU A 204 -20.03 -25.15 -31.28
N TYR A 205 -20.43 -24.90 -30.02
CA TYR A 205 -20.23 -25.86 -28.92
C TYR A 205 -21.58 -26.45 -28.51
N ASP A 206 -21.77 -27.75 -28.72
CA ASP A 206 -22.97 -28.48 -28.30
C ASP A 206 -22.75 -29.07 -26.90
N PHE A 207 -23.58 -28.66 -25.94
CA PHE A 207 -23.51 -29.12 -24.55
C PHE A 207 -23.99 -30.57 -24.35
N ASN A 208 -24.46 -31.24 -25.40
CA ASN A 208 -24.93 -32.62 -25.33
C ASN A 208 -23.89 -33.66 -25.74
N ASP A 209 -22.68 -33.26 -26.15
CA ASP A 209 -21.69 -34.19 -26.68
C ASP A 209 -20.82 -34.79 -25.55
N ILE A 210 -21.15 -36.02 -25.13
CA ILE A 210 -20.50 -36.73 -24.01
C ILE A 210 -19.20 -37.46 -24.43
N ASN A 211 -18.76 -37.34 -25.69
CA ASN A 211 -17.58 -38.04 -26.18
C ASN A 211 -16.41 -37.10 -26.45
N SER A 212 -15.66 -36.71 -25.42
CA SER A 212 -14.37 -36.04 -25.61
C SER A 212 -13.29 -37.05 -26.03
N SER A 213 -13.00 -37.15 -27.33
CA SER A 213 -11.70 -37.63 -27.79
C SER A 213 -10.76 -36.44 -27.95
N GLU A 214 -9.61 -36.54 -27.29
CA GLU A 214 -8.48 -35.62 -27.46
C GLU A 214 -8.03 -35.63 -28.93
N SER A 215 -8.08 -34.48 -29.60
CA SER A 215 -6.91 -33.87 -30.24
C SER A 215 -7.27 -32.69 -31.16
N SER A 216 -6.27 -31.81 -31.30
CA SER A 216 -6.03 -30.84 -32.36
C SER A 216 -6.52 -29.39 -32.20
N ASN A 217 -5.56 -28.54 -31.81
CA ASN A 217 -5.24 -27.22 -32.38
C ASN A 217 -6.36 -26.39 -33.01
N SER A 218 -6.85 -25.41 -32.26
CA SER A 218 -6.89 -23.98 -32.66
C SER A 218 -7.58 -23.18 -31.54
N ASN A 219 -7.02 -22.03 -31.18
CA ASN A 219 -7.57 -21.16 -30.13
C ASN A 219 -8.95 -20.63 -30.57
N PRO A 220 -10.06 -20.91 -29.85
CA PRO A 220 -11.36 -20.33 -30.17
C PRO A 220 -11.40 -18.86 -29.69
N LYS A 221 -11.81 -17.96 -30.59
CA LYS A 221 -12.15 -16.56 -30.29
C LYS A 221 -13.63 -16.54 -29.89
N VAL A 222 -13.94 -16.08 -28.68
CA VAL A 222 -15.32 -15.98 -28.17
C VAL A 222 -16.02 -14.77 -28.76
N ILE A 223 -17.15 -14.97 -29.44
CA ILE A 223 -18.13 -13.92 -29.75
C ILE A 223 -19.33 -14.17 -28.85
N ILE A 224 -19.68 -13.18 -28.02
CA ILE A 224 -20.93 -13.19 -27.26
C ILE A 224 -22.00 -12.63 -28.19
N GLU A 225 -22.74 -13.51 -28.86
CA GLU A 225 -24.05 -13.12 -29.36
C GLU A 225 -24.95 -12.82 -28.18
N LYS A 226 -25.56 -11.64 -28.22
CA LYS A 226 -26.49 -11.17 -27.21
C LYS A 226 -27.76 -12.01 -27.32
N GLN A 227 -27.74 -13.20 -26.72
CA GLN A 227 -28.95 -13.95 -26.45
C GLN A 227 -29.89 -13.02 -25.68
N LEU A 228 -31.05 -12.75 -26.27
CA LEU A 228 -32.20 -12.13 -25.62
C LEU A 228 -32.74 -13.11 -24.58
N SER A 229 -31.97 -13.34 -23.53
CA SER A 229 -32.39 -14.07 -22.35
C SER A 229 -33.17 -13.10 -21.49
N GLU A 230 -34.44 -13.40 -21.22
CA GLU A 230 -35.37 -12.63 -20.37
C GLU A 230 -34.98 -12.62 -18.88
N CYS A 231 -33.69 -12.55 -18.55
CA CYS A 231 -33.21 -12.25 -17.21
C CYS A 231 -32.87 -10.76 -17.12
N SER A 232 -33.90 -9.92 -17.10
CA SER A 232 -33.73 -8.52 -16.72
C SER A 232 -33.35 -8.46 -15.23
N LEU A 233 -32.10 -8.14 -14.93
CA LEU A 233 -31.75 -7.67 -13.59
C LEU A 233 -32.61 -6.44 -13.28
N LYS A 234 -33.57 -6.60 -12.37
CA LYS A 234 -34.40 -5.49 -11.89
C LYS A 234 -33.57 -4.67 -10.94
N TYR A 235 -33.41 -3.38 -11.25
CA TYR A 235 -32.89 -2.41 -10.31
C TYR A 235 -33.94 -2.19 -9.23
N VAL A 236 -33.64 -2.60 -7.99
CA VAL A 236 -34.49 -2.30 -6.84
C VAL A 236 -34.01 -0.98 -6.26
N SER A 237 -34.91 0.01 -6.22
CA SER A 237 -34.65 1.31 -5.61
C SER A 237 -34.31 1.14 -4.11
N SER A 238 -33.45 1.99 -3.57
CA SER A 238 -33.08 1.98 -2.14
C SER A 238 -34.29 1.99 -1.21
N ASP A 239 -35.40 2.59 -1.65
CA ASP A 239 -36.64 2.71 -0.86
C ASP A 239 -37.40 1.38 -0.70
N ASP A 240 -37.10 0.38 -1.53
CA ASP A 240 -37.73 -0.95 -1.47
C ASP A 240 -36.86 -1.98 -0.75
N PHE A 241 -35.58 -1.68 -0.48
CA PHE A 241 -34.67 -2.57 0.25
C PHE A 241 -35.02 -2.67 1.74
N ASP A 242 -35.59 -1.62 2.31
CA ASP A 242 -35.96 -1.56 3.74
C ASP A 242 -37.18 -2.44 4.07
N LYS A 243 -37.95 -2.90 3.07
CA LYS A 243 -39.16 -3.71 3.29
C LYS A 243 -38.88 -5.20 3.42
N GLU A 244 -37.73 -5.67 2.92
CA GLU A 244 -37.31 -7.08 2.97
C GLU A 244 -36.21 -7.36 4.02
N TYR A 245 -35.85 -6.35 4.82
CA TYR A 245 -34.95 -6.58 5.95
C TYR A 245 -35.68 -7.38 7.05
N CYS A 246 -35.58 -8.71 6.96
CA CYS A 246 -35.93 -9.61 8.05
C CYS A 246 -35.02 -9.29 9.25
N LYS A 247 -35.51 -8.46 10.18
CA LYS A 247 -34.90 -8.27 11.50
C LYS A 247 -34.69 -9.66 12.13
N SER A 248 -33.44 -10.04 12.35
CA SER A 248 -33.09 -11.26 13.08
C SER A 248 -33.58 -11.15 14.53
N GLU A 249 -33.97 -12.26 15.14
CA GLU A 249 -34.56 -12.31 16.49
C GLU A 249 -33.69 -11.63 17.57
N SER A 250 -32.38 -11.51 17.33
CA SER A 250 -31.42 -10.79 18.16
C SER A 250 -31.64 -9.27 18.26
N GLU A 251 -32.29 -8.64 17.29
CA GLU A 251 -32.57 -7.18 17.34
C GLU A 251 -33.81 -6.85 18.17
N LYS A 252 -34.74 -7.81 18.36
CA LYS A 252 -35.95 -7.60 19.18
C LYS A 252 -35.69 -7.67 20.68
N GLU A 253 -34.64 -8.37 21.11
CA GLU A 253 -34.27 -8.45 22.53
C GLU A 253 -33.62 -7.16 23.06
N ILE A 254 -33.04 -6.34 22.18
CA ILE A 254 -32.38 -5.09 22.58
C ILE A 254 -33.42 -3.99 22.86
N GLU A 255 -34.54 -3.96 22.13
CA GLU A 255 -35.60 -2.96 22.35
C GLU A 255 -36.45 -3.22 23.62
N GLN A 256 -36.39 -4.41 24.22
CA GLN A 256 -37.13 -4.74 25.45
C GLN A 256 -36.37 -4.45 26.76
N LEU A 257 -35.08 -4.13 26.70
CA LEU A 257 -34.24 -3.87 27.89
C LEU A 257 -34.20 -2.40 28.32
N ASP A 258 -34.77 -1.47 27.55
CA ASP A 258 -34.74 -0.02 27.84
C ASP A 258 -35.95 0.48 28.67
N GLN A 259 -36.68 -0.42 29.34
CA GLN A 259 -37.77 -0.05 30.26
C GLN A 259 -37.63 -0.72 31.63
N GLU A 260 -36.52 -0.49 32.33
CA GLU A 260 -36.47 -0.62 33.78
C GLU A 260 -35.88 0.63 34.43
N GLU A 261 -36.49 1.01 35.54
CA GLU A 261 -36.53 2.32 36.16
C GLU A 261 -35.18 2.95 36.54
N ASP A 262 -35.07 4.24 36.20
CA ASP A 262 -33.95 5.13 36.47
C ASP A 262 -33.86 5.46 37.98
N LEU A 263 -33.10 4.67 38.74
CA LEU A 263 -32.82 4.87 40.16
C LEU A 263 -31.31 4.93 40.45
N VAL A 264 -30.59 5.88 39.86
CA VAL A 264 -29.20 6.19 40.28
C VAL A 264 -29.02 7.69 40.53
N LYS A 265 -28.87 8.06 41.81
CA LYS A 265 -28.49 9.43 42.22
C LYS A 265 -27.02 9.70 41.85
N HIS A 266 -26.78 10.62 40.92
CA HIS A 266 -25.42 11.11 40.63
C HIS A 266 -24.93 12.10 41.68
N VAL A 267 -23.82 11.77 42.36
CA VAL A 267 -23.09 12.71 43.23
C VAL A 267 -22.23 13.65 42.36
N LYS A 268 -22.48 14.96 42.45
CA LYS A 268 -21.66 16.00 41.80
C LYS A 268 -20.35 16.20 42.58
N ILE A 269 -19.21 15.83 41.98
CA ILE A 269 -17.87 16.15 42.50
C ILE A 269 -17.46 17.53 41.97
N GLN A 270 -17.01 18.43 42.86
CA GLN A 270 -16.51 19.76 42.49
C GLN A 270 -15.16 19.68 41.74
N LYS A 271 -15.05 20.45 40.65
CA LYS A 271 -13.79 20.62 39.90
C LYS A 271 -12.81 21.47 40.72
N THR A 272 -11.67 20.88 41.11
CA THR A 272 -10.55 21.63 41.66
C THR A 272 -9.64 22.16 40.54
N ASN A 273 -9.42 23.48 40.54
CA ASN A 273 -8.50 24.16 39.64
C ASN A 273 -7.05 23.75 39.97
N ARG A 274 -6.39 22.98 39.08
CA ARG A 274 -4.94 22.78 39.13
C ARG A 274 -4.26 23.70 38.11
N LYS A 275 -3.44 24.64 38.60
CA LYS A 275 -2.54 25.47 37.78
C LYS A 275 -1.48 24.58 37.09
N PRO A 276 -1.03 24.91 35.87
CA PRO A 276 -0.01 24.14 35.18
C PRO A 276 1.36 24.35 35.83
N MET A 277 2.00 23.26 36.24
CA MET A 277 3.37 23.25 36.76
C MET A 277 4.34 23.33 35.57
N GLN A 278 5.11 24.41 35.48
CA GLN A 278 6.18 24.55 34.50
C GLN A 278 7.36 23.64 34.89
N PHE A 279 7.70 22.67 34.06
CA PHE A 279 8.96 21.93 34.17
C PHE A 279 10.02 22.57 33.27
N ASN A 280 11.13 22.96 33.89
CA ASN A 280 12.34 23.46 33.24
C ASN A 280 12.86 22.47 32.20
N LYS A 281 13.03 22.94 30.95
CA LYS A 281 13.82 22.24 29.92
C LYS A 281 15.28 22.20 30.36
N LYS A 282 15.78 21.03 30.74
CA LYS A 282 17.22 20.73 30.65
C LYS A 282 17.51 20.20 29.24
N ASN A 283 18.47 20.84 28.57
CA ASN A 283 19.03 20.43 27.29
C ASN A 283 19.52 18.98 27.37
N ARG A 284 18.97 18.10 26.52
CA ARG A 284 19.51 16.78 26.21
C ARG A 284 19.94 16.79 24.73
N ASN A 285 21.01 17.53 24.45
CA ASN A 285 21.99 17.05 23.48
C ASN A 285 22.87 16.04 24.25
N ASP A 286 23.45 15.04 23.58
CA ASP A 286 24.38 14.03 24.13
C ASP A 286 23.84 12.59 24.28
N LEU A 287 23.00 12.12 23.36
CA LEU A 287 22.72 10.67 23.20
C LEU A 287 22.84 10.19 21.73
N GLU A 288 23.65 10.87 20.92
CA GLU A 288 24.11 10.35 19.64
C GLU A 288 25.51 9.74 19.81
N GLU A 289 25.58 8.48 20.23
CA GLU A 289 26.68 7.52 19.98
C GLU A 289 26.29 6.22 20.70
N TYR A 290 26.77 5.07 20.23
CA TYR A 290 26.50 3.70 20.75
C TYR A 290 25.34 2.88 20.15
N PHE A 291 25.06 3.00 18.86
CA PHE A 291 24.35 1.91 18.14
C PHE A 291 24.90 1.68 16.74
N PHE A 292 26.21 1.46 16.64
CA PHE A 292 26.86 0.93 15.44
C PHE A 292 27.92 -0.09 15.87
N ASP A 293 27.66 -1.37 15.63
CA ASP A 293 28.50 -2.29 14.83
C ASP A 293 28.04 -3.73 15.03
N GLU A 294 27.51 -4.32 13.95
CA GLU A 294 27.74 -5.69 13.42
C GLU A 294 26.99 -5.87 12.09
#